data_AF-A0A520EQ08-F1
#
_entry.id   AF-A0A520EQ08-F1
#
_cell.length_a   1.000
_cell.length_b   1.000
_cell.length_c   1.000
_cell.angle_alpha   90.00
_cell.angle_beta   90.00
_cell.angle_gamma   90.00
#
_symmetry.space_group_name_H-M   'P 1'
#
loop_
_entity.id
_entity.type
_entity.pdbx_description
1 polymer ?
#
loop_
_entity_poly.entity_id
_entity_poly.type
_entity_poly.pdbx_seq_one_letter_code
_entity_poly.pdbx_strand_id
1 'polypeptide(L)'
;MKRLLLLAVGATALVACGGSEQGTPSAAPSSAVPTTTATSLAPLTPAPATVTEGAQPQRTPPEEASDLVPMGPSEAEPLCLDLTWGPVPQAVDSLPLVFADSPWVATDMGDPCASFTWVEALPYGATVSSPTHLLFFHDAEYLGTATLEPYGFTSVAAQSADTITVNYRWPLADDANANPTGGPATIDYQWDGTQVTMIGTLPPEVTG
;
A
#
# COMPACT_ATOMS: atom_id res chain seq x y z
N MET A 1 67.23 7.70 -4.44
CA MET A 1 67.55 6.68 -3.41
C MET A 1 66.53 5.55 -3.55
N LYS A 2 67.00 4.35 -3.89
CA LYS A 2 66.22 3.11 -4.12
C LYS A 2 65.93 2.43 -2.77
N ARG A 3 64.69 1.99 -2.50
CA ARG A 3 64.32 0.83 -1.65
C ARG A 3 62.93 0.34 -2.09
N LEU A 4 62.85 -0.65 -2.97
CA LEU A 4 62.81 -2.11 -2.76
C LEU A 4 61.37 -2.66 -2.61
N LEU A 5 60.93 -3.37 -3.66
CA LEU A 5 59.78 -4.28 -3.67
C LEU A 5 59.97 -5.42 -2.66
N LEU A 6 58.87 -5.88 -2.07
CA LEU A 6 58.72 -7.24 -1.55
C LEU A 6 57.37 -7.81 -2.03
N LEU A 7 57.46 -8.65 -3.07
CA LEU A 7 56.43 -9.62 -3.45
C LEU A 7 56.45 -10.77 -2.43
N ALA A 8 55.30 -11.11 -1.86
CA ALA A 8 55.10 -12.38 -1.18
C ALA A 8 54.18 -13.25 -2.06
N VAL A 9 54.80 -14.18 -2.78
CA VAL A 9 54.14 -15.29 -3.47
C VAL A 9 54.00 -16.42 -2.46
N GLY A 10 52.77 -16.85 -2.18
CA GLY A 10 52.47 -18.06 -1.43
C GLY A 10 51.58 -18.97 -2.28
N ALA A 11 52.11 -20.11 -2.69
CA ALA A 11 51.41 -21.16 -3.43
C ALA A 11 51.52 -22.49 -2.67
N THR A 12 50.60 -23.42 -3.00
CA THR A 12 50.49 -24.87 -2.66
C THR A 12 49.69 -25.22 -1.39
N ALA A 13 48.81 -26.23 -1.35
CA ALA A 13 48.46 -27.31 -2.29
C ALA A 13 47.01 -27.81 -2.08
N LEU A 14 46.46 -28.47 -3.11
CA LEU A 14 45.20 -29.25 -3.09
C LEU A 14 45.34 -30.55 -2.26
N VAL A 15 44.25 -30.92 -1.57
CA VAL A 15 43.90 -32.32 -1.25
C VAL A 15 42.42 -32.53 -1.58
N ALA A 16 42.15 -33.66 -2.22
CA ALA A 16 40.87 -34.08 -2.79
C ALA A 16 40.27 -35.28 -2.02
N CYS A 17 39.01 -35.54 -2.37
CA CYS A 17 38.23 -36.79 -2.26
C CYS A 17 37.39 -37.04 -1.00
N GLY A 18 36.06 -37.00 -1.19
CA GLY A 18 35.26 -38.24 -1.14
C GLY A 18 33.98 -38.20 -0.30
N GLY A 19 32.84 -38.51 -0.94
CA GLY A 19 31.86 -39.44 -0.36
C GLY A 19 30.57 -38.86 0.24
N SER A 20 29.58 -38.74 -0.63
CA SER A 20 28.12 -38.94 -0.47
C SER A 20 27.59 -39.61 0.81
N GLU A 21 26.44 -39.13 1.32
CA GLU A 21 25.12 -39.82 1.45
C GLU A 21 24.30 -39.41 2.70
N GLN A 22 22.97 -39.55 2.55
CA GLN A 22 21.87 -39.41 3.52
C GLN A 22 21.46 -37.96 3.86
N GLY A 23 20.41 -37.38 3.27
CA GLY A 23 19.12 -37.96 2.94
C GLY A 23 18.19 -37.86 4.15
N THR A 24 17.65 -36.68 4.41
CA THR A 24 16.56 -36.48 5.37
C THR A 24 15.26 -36.26 4.59
N PRO A 25 14.21 -37.06 4.81
CA PRO A 25 12.96 -36.93 4.08
C PRO A 25 12.26 -35.61 4.45
N SER A 26 12.02 -34.82 3.41
CA SER A 26 11.12 -33.66 3.42
C SER A 26 9.72 -34.11 3.78
N ALA A 27 9.16 -33.51 4.83
CA ALA A 27 7.77 -33.67 5.21
C ALA A 27 6.88 -33.06 4.12
N ALA A 28 6.06 -33.90 3.50
CA ALA A 28 5.03 -33.48 2.56
C ALA A 28 3.92 -32.70 3.31
N PRO A 29 3.51 -31.52 2.84
CA PRO A 29 2.20 -31.00 3.19
C PRO A 29 1.12 -31.68 2.34
N SER A 30 0.13 -32.18 3.06
CA SER A 30 -1.04 -32.90 2.62
C SER A 30 -1.87 -32.10 1.60
N SER A 31 -2.12 -32.70 0.42
CA SER A 31 -3.26 -32.32 -0.42
C SER A 31 -4.54 -32.64 0.35
N ALA A 32 -5.33 -31.62 0.67
CA ALA A 32 -6.73 -31.78 1.04
C ALA A 32 -7.56 -30.87 0.14
N VAL A 33 -8.16 -31.49 -0.87
CA VAL A 33 -9.16 -30.89 -1.75
C VAL A 33 -10.50 -30.97 -1.02
N PRO A 34 -11.23 -29.87 -0.81
CA PRO A 34 -12.65 -29.98 -0.47
C PRO A 34 -13.45 -30.20 -1.75
N THR A 35 -13.84 -31.46 -1.99
CA THR A 35 -14.91 -31.82 -2.91
C THR A 35 -16.24 -31.66 -2.18
N THR A 36 -16.93 -30.54 -2.37
CA THR A 36 -18.36 -30.44 -2.04
C THR A 36 -19.19 -30.72 -3.27
N THR A 37 -19.66 -31.97 -3.34
CA THR A 37 -20.73 -32.41 -4.22
C THR A 37 -22.05 -31.79 -3.72
N ALA A 38 -22.61 -30.85 -4.48
CA ALA A 38 -23.98 -30.41 -4.30
C ALA A 38 -24.77 -30.76 -5.58
N THR A 39 -25.46 -31.89 -5.53
CA THR A 39 -26.57 -32.20 -6.45
C THR A 39 -27.82 -31.59 -5.83
N SER A 40 -28.66 -30.88 -6.60
CA SER A 40 -30.14 -31.06 -6.58
C SER A 40 -30.90 -29.90 -7.28
N LEU A 41 -31.53 -30.28 -8.41
CA LEU A 41 -32.87 -29.89 -8.92
C LEU A 41 -33.18 -28.46 -9.42
N ALA A 42 -33.33 -28.35 -10.75
CA ALA A 42 -34.42 -27.60 -11.39
C ALA A 42 -35.74 -28.40 -11.25
N PRO A 43 -36.97 -27.89 -11.50
CA PRO A 43 -37.35 -26.70 -12.29
C PRO A 43 -38.47 -25.83 -11.65
N LEU A 44 -38.93 -24.79 -12.35
CA LEU A 44 -40.35 -24.54 -12.72
C LEU A 44 -40.62 -23.04 -12.95
N THR A 45 -40.83 -22.72 -14.22
CA THR A 45 -41.62 -21.57 -14.67
C THR A 45 -43.09 -21.78 -14.29
N PRO A 46 -43.81 -20.71 -13.93
CA PRO A 46 -45.16 -20.53 -14.44
C PRO A 46 -45.31 -19.20 -15.16
N ALA A 47 -45.87 -19.28 -16.36
CA ALA A 47 -46.43 -18.16 -17.11
C ALA A 47 -47.86 -17.82 -16.61
N PRO A 48 -48.58 -16.92 -17.29
CA PRO A 48 -48.95 -15.59 -16.85
C PRO A 48 -50.29 -15.53 -16.10
N ALA A 49 -50.48 -14.51 -15.27
CA ALA A 49 -51.80 -14.10 -14.78
C ALA A 49 -52.17 -12.75 -15.39
N THR A 50 -53.31 -12.76 -16.06
CA THR A 50 -53.92 -11.67 -16.82
C THR A 50 -54.85 -10.83 -15.93
N VAL A 51 -55.01 -9.56 -16.32
CA VAL A 51 -56.14 -8.63 -16.06
C VAL A 51 -56.40 -8.21 -14.60
N THR A 52 -56.29 -6.90 -14.34
CA THR A 52 -57.46 -6.06 -13.99
C THR A 52 -57.14 -4.60 -14.27
N GLU A 53 -57.70 -4.12 -15.38
CA GLU A 53 -57.98 -2.73 -15.66
C GLU A 53 -58.93 -2.21 -14.57
N GLY A 54 -58.44 -1.24 -13.79
CA GLY A 54 -59.18 -0.61 -12.71
C GLY A 54 -58.96 0.90 -12.77
N ALA A 55 -59.87 1.58 -13.45
CA ALA A 55 -60.30 2.96 -13.23
C ALA A 55 -59.21 3.99 -12.88
N GLN A 56 -58.78 4.70 -13.92
CA GLN A 56 -58.08 5.99 -13.85
C GLN A 56 -58.92 7.02 -13.07
N PRO A 57 -58.48 7.51 -11.89
CA PRO A 57 -59.00 8.76 -11.36
C PRO A 57 -58.35 9.91 -12.14
N GLN A 58 -59.23 10.76 -12.66
CA GLN A 58 -58.97 12.01 -13.34
C GLN A 58 -57.84 12.80 -12.65
N ARG A 59 -56.69 12.96 -13.32
CA ARG A 59 -55.66 13.92 -12.91
C ARG A 59 -56.18 15.33 -13.19
N THR A 60 -56.73 15.96 -12.17
CA THR A 60 -56.77 17.42 -12.08
C THR A 60 -55.31 17.92 -12.03
N PRO A 61 -54.88 18.87 -12.86
CA PRO A 61 -53.54 19.45 -12.73
C PRO A 61 -53.44 20.17 -11.38
N PRO A 62 -52.45 19.88 -10.52
CA PRO A 62 -52.07 20.80 -9.48
C PRO A 62 -51.42 22.01 -10.15
N GLU A 63 -52.15 23.12 -10.08
CA GLU A 63 -51.65 24.48 -10.18
C GLU A 63 -50.35 24.64 -9.39
N GLU A 64 -49.44 25.45 -9.94
CA GLU A 64 -48.13 25.79 -9.41
C GLU A 64 -48.04 25.81 -7.87
N ALA A 65 -47.37 24.81 -7.31
CA ALA A 65 -46.63 25.00 -6.08
C ALA A 65 -45.19 25.32 -6.46
N SER A 66 -44.94 26.61 -6.76
CA SER A 66 -43.62 27.20 -6.56
C SER A 66 -43.28 27.05 -5.08
N ASP A 67 -42.59 25.97 -4.74
CA ASP A 67 -41.86 25.88 -3.48
C ASP A 67 -40.51 25.23 -3.79
N LEU A 68 -39.63 26.05 -4.38
CA LEU A 68 -38.20 25.78 -4.35
C LEU A 68 -37.77 25.91 -2.88
N VAL A 69 -37.97 24.84 -2.12
CA VAL A 69 -37.27 24.64 -0.85
C VAL A 69 -35.79 24.80 -1.18
N PRO A 70 -35.09 25.80 -0.63
CA PRO A 70 -33.64 25.87 -0.78
C PRO A 70 -33.10 24.58 -0.18
N MET A 71 -32.55 23.71 -1.00
CA MET A 71 -31.66 22.67 -0.49
C MET A 71 -30.57 23.42 0.26
N GLY A 72 -30.57 23.32 1.59
CA GLY A 72 -29.43 23.73 2.40
C GLY A 72 -28.16 23.08 1.84
N PRO A 73 -26.96 23.62 2.16
CA PRO A 73 -25.73 23.02 1.67
C PRO A 73 -25.77 21.52 1.97
N SER A 74 -25.73 20.72 0.90
CA SER A 74 -25.56 19.28 1.04
C SER A 74 -24.24 19.11 1.77
N GLU A 75 -24.27 18.69 3.03
CA GLU A 75 -23.09 18.16 3.69
C GLU A 75 -22.66 16.99 2.81
N ALA A 76 -21.60 17.19 2.02
CA ALA A 76 -21.07 16.15 1.18
C ALA A 76 -20.66 15.01 2.12
N GLU A 77 -21.23 13.82 1.92
CA GLU A 77 -20.75 12.66 2.67
C GLU A 77 -19.25 12.52 2.41
N PRO A 78 -18.43 12.23 3.44
CA PRO A 78 -17.01 12.10 3.27
C PRO A 78 -16.74 11.01 2.23
N LEU A 79 -16.18 11.42 1.09
CA LEU A 79 -15.81 10.50 0.03
C LEU A 79 -14.59 9.72 0.52
N CYS A 80 -14.76 8.42 0.74
CA CYS A 80 -13.62 7.56 1.04
C CYS A 80 -12.65 7.54 -0.14
N LEU A 81 -11.36 7.55 0.18
CA LEU A 81 -10.27 7.46 -0.77
C LEU A 81 -10.30 6.11 -1.50
N ASP A 82 -9.99 6.12 -2.80
CA ASP A 82 -9.82 4.90 -3.59
C ASP A 82 -8.37 4.82 -4.09
N LEU A 83 -7.72 3.67 -3.90
CA LEU A 83 -6.32 3.47 -4.26
C LEU A 83 -6.08 3.60 -5.77
N THR A 84 -7.09 3.29 -6.58
CA THR A 84 -7.01 3.16 -8.04
C THR A 84 -7.66 4.31 -8.81
N TRP A 85 -8.34 5.23 -8.12
CA TRP A 85 -9.09 6.32 -8.73
C TRP A 85 -8.94 7.65 -7.99
N GLY A 86 -9.43 8.72 -8.61
CA GLY A 86 -9.50 10.04 -8.01
C GLY A 86 -8.10 10.64 -7.76
N PRO A 87 -7.85 11.17 -6.55
CA PRO A 87 -6.62 11.92 -6.24
C PRO A 87 -5.38 11.04 -6.09
N VAL A 88 -5.53 9.74 -5.81
CA VAL A 88 -4.37 8.86 -5.53
C VAL A 88 -3.46 8.68 -6.75
N PRO A 89 -3.95 8.26 -7.94
CA PRO A 89 -3.09 8.14 -9.11
C PRO A 89 -2.38 9.45 -9.47
N GLN A 90 -3.07 10.59 -9.32
CA GLN A 90 -2.52 11.91 -9.63
C GLN A 90 -1.37 12.29 -8.69
N ALA A 91 -1.53 12.01 -7.38
CA ALA A 91 -0.49 12.24 -6.39
C ALA A 91 0.73 11.33 -6.63
N VAL A 92 0.50 10.05 -6.94
CA VAL A 92 1.57 9.08 -7.23
C VAL A 92 2.32 9.44 -8.52
N ASP A 93 1.61 9.82 -9.59
CA ASP A 93 2.21 10.24 -10.86
C ASP A 93 3.00 11.56 -10.75
N SER A 94 2.75 12.35 -9.70
CA SER A 94 3.49 13.60 -9.44
C SER A 94 4.88 13.39 -8.83
N LEU A 95 5.17 12.18 -8.35
CA LEU A 95 6.43 11.87 -7.67
C LEU A 95 7.60 11.82 -8.68
N PRO A 96 8.76 12.41 -8.34
CA PRO A 96 9.97 12.24 -9.13
C PRO A 96 10.36 10.76 -9.24
N LEU A 97 10.71 10.31 -10.44
CA LEU A 97 11.16 8.93 -10.65
C LEU A 97 12.54 8.71 -10.05
N VAL A 98 12.69 7.61 -9.31
CA VAL A 98 14.00 7.10 -8.84
C VAL A 98 14.67 6.20 -9.87
N PHE A 99 13.89 5.52 -10.70
CA PHE A 99 14.37 4.68 -11.80
C PHE A 99 13.67 5.10 -13.09
N ALA A 100 14.44 5.29 -14.16
CA ALA A 100 13.95 5.90 -15.41
C ALA A 100 12.73 5.20 -16.03
N ASP A 101 12.66 3.87 -15.92
CA ASP A 101 11.62 3.04 -16.55
C ASP A 101 10.73 2.31 -15.54
N SER A 102 10.71 2.75 -14.27
CA SER A 102 9.87 2.17 -13.22
C SER A 102 9.00 3.26 -12.61
N PRO A 103 7.73 3.40 -13.05
CA PRO A 103 6.82 4.36 -12.44
C PRO A 103 6.51 3.96 -11.00
N TRP A 104 6.10 4.94 -10.21
CA TRP A 104 5.49 4.67 -8.91
C TRP A 104 4.11 4.04 -9.08
N VAL A 105 3.76 3.14 -8.18
CA VAL A 105 2.47 2.46 -8.12
C VAL A 105 1.96 2.53 -6.69
N ALA A 106 0.71 2.96 -6.51
CA ALA A 106 0.04 2.87 -5.22
C ALA A 106 -0.19 1.39 -4.86
N THR A 107 0.37 0.92 -3.74
CA THR A 107 0.37 -0.50 -3.38
C THR A 107 -0.41 -0.82 -2.12
N ASP A 108 -0.52 0.14 -1.20
CA ASP A 108 -1.25 -0.04 0.05
C ASP A 108 -1.81 1.31 0.54
N MET A 109 -2.75 1.28 1.47
CA MET A 109 -3.31 2.46 2.10
C MET A 109 -3.78 2.18 3.53
N GLY A 110 -3.88 3.24 4.32
CA GLY A 110 -4.57 3.23 5.60
C GLY A 110 -6.08 3.07 5.46
N ASP A 111 -6.82 3.43 6.51
CA ASP A 111 -8.29 3.51 6.43
C ASP A 111 -8.67 4.53 5.34
N PRO A 112 -9.36 4.10 4.25
CA PRO A 112 -9.72 4.99 3.15
C PRO A 112 -10.75 6.04 3.54
N CYS A 113 -11.54 5.79 4.59
CA CYS A 113 -12.60 6.69 5.03
C CYS A 113 -12.17 7.58 6.21
N ALA A 114 -10.94 7.42 6.72
CA ALA A 114 -10.41 8.30 7.74
C ALA A 114 -10.14 9.69 7.15
N SER A 115 -10.44 10.73 7.93
CA SER A 115 -10.16 12.11 7.51
C SER A 115 -8.69 12.34 7.28
N PHE A 116 -7.77 11.66 7.99
CA PHE A 116 -6.33 11.67 7.73
C PHE A 116 -5.84 10.25 7.46
N THR A 117 -5.27 10.02 6.27
CA THR A 117 -4.82 8.69 5.84
C THR A 117 -3.54 8.76 5.01
N TRP A 118 -3.00 7.59 4.68
CA TRP A 118 -1.79 7.43 3.90
C TRP A 118 -1.99 6.48 2.72
N VAL A 119 -1.15 6.68 1.70
CA VAL A 119 -0.97 5.75 0.59
C VAL A 119 0.51 5.40 0.50
N GLU A 120 0.81 4.12 0.39
CA GLU A 120 2.14 3.62 0.04
C GLU A 120 2.31 3.62 -1.48
N ALA A 121 3.41 4.18 -1.95
CA ALA A 121 3.84 4.12 -3.32
C ALA A 121 5.21 3.44 -3.43
N LEU A 122 5.29 2.43 -4.28
CA LEU A 122 6.49 1.65 -4.58
C LEU A 122 6.79 1.71 -6.08
N PRO A 123 8.06 1.64 -6.51
CA PRO A 123 8.39 1.51 -7.92
C PRO A 123 7.81 0.21 -8.47
N TYR A 124 7.35 0.21 -9.72
CA TYR A 124 6.88 -1.00 -10.39
C TYR A 124 7.97 -2.08 -10.37
N GLY A 125 7.62 -3.27 -9.86
CA GLY A 125 8.56 -4.38 -9.67
C GLY A 125 9.39 -4.28 -8.39
N ALA A 126 8.97 -3.47 -7.41
CA ALA A 126 9.61 -3.34 -6.11
C ALA A 126 9.82 -4.67 -5.37
N THR A 127 10.84 -4.66 -4.53
CA THR A 127 11.16 -5.70 -3.55
C THR A 127 11.21 -5.06 -2.16
N VAL A 128 11.42 -5.85 -1.11
CA VAL A 128 11.42 -5.35 0.28
C VAL A 128 12.43 -4.22 0.56
N SER A 129 13.54 -4.17 -0.20
CA SER A 129 14.56 -3.12 -0.08
C SER A 129 14.32 -1.90 -0.97
N SER A 130 13.27 -1.93 -1.79
CA SER A 130 12.98 -0.83 -2.71
C SER A 130 12.62 0.44 -1.94
N PRO A 131 12.94 1.62 -2.50
CA PRO A 131 12.54 2.88 -1.90
C PRO A 131 11.02 2.97 -1.83
N THR A 132 10.50 3.47 -0.71
CA THR A 132 9.07 3.64 -0.47
C THR A 132 8.75 5.11 -0.25
N HIS A 133 7.72 5.62 -0.93
CA HIS A 133 7.06 6.85 -0.53
C HIS A 133 5.81 6.52 0.29
N LEU A 134 5.59 7.28 1.36
CA LEU A 134 4.29 7.39 2.00
C LEU A 134 3.73 8.78 1.67
N LEU A 135 2.55 8.82 1.09
CA LEU A 135 1.81 10.02 0.71
C LEU A 135 0.69 10.21 1.71
N PHE A 136 0.50 11.42 2.21
CA PHE A 136 -0.57 11.74 3.15
C PHE A 136 -1.74 12.41 2.45
N PHE A 137 -2.94 12.06 2.90
CA PHE A 137 -4.19 12.63 2.42
C PHE A 137 -5.04 13.09 3.60
N HIS A 138 -5.75 14.20 3.41
CA HIS A 138 -6.82 14.58 4.31
C HIS A 138 -8.11 14.88 3.55
N ASP A 139 -9.22 14.22 3.89
CA ASP A 139 -10.51 14.30 3.17
C ASP A 139 -10.35 14.15 1.65
N ALA A 140 -9.55 13.16 1.23
CA ALA A 140 -9.16 12.91 -0.16
C ALA A 140 -8.37 14.04 -0.86
N GLU A 141 -7.83 15.00 -0.12
CA GLU A 141 -6.86 15.98 -0.63
C GLU A 141 -5.43 15.51 -0.37
N TYR A 142 -4.56 15.55 -1.38
CA TYR A 142 -3.15 15.18 -1.24
C TYR A 142 -2.36 16.27 -0.51
N LEU A 143 -1.67 15.91 0.57
CA LEU A 143 -0.94 16.83 1.44
C LEU A 143 0.58 16.85 1.22
N GLY A 144 1.12 15.82 0.56
CA GLY A 144 2.55 15.65 0.37
C GLY A 144 3.06 14.30 0.88
N THR A 145 4.38 14.11 0.81
CA THR A 145 5.06 12.89 1.25
C THR A 145 5.55 13.00 2.70
N ALA A 146 5.70 11.86 3.36
CA ALA A 146 6.34 11.76 4.68
C ALA A 146 7.77 12.31 4.70
N THR A 147 8.50 12.11 3.61
CA THR A 147 9.88 12.57 3.42
C THR A 147 10.06 13.06 2.00
N LEU A 148 11.01 13.99 1.79
CA LEU A 148 11.32 14.48 0.44
C LEU A 148 11.91 13.38 -0.44
N GLU A 149 12.78 12.55 0.14
CA GLU A 149 13.38 11.39 -0.51
C GLU A 149 12.67 10.11 -0.06
N PRO A 150 12.49 9.11 -0.94
CA PRO A 150 11.95 7.83 -0.54
C PRO A 150 13.04 6.95 0.08
N TYR A 151 12.69 6.20 1.12
CA TYR A 151 13.63 5.32 1.83
C TYR A 151 13.13 3.88 1.80
N GLY A 152 14.08 2.94 1.68
CA GLY A 152 13.77 1.51 1.74
C GLY A 152 13.38 1.08 3.15
N PHE A 153 12.72 -0.07 3.26
CA PHE A 153 12.29 -0.65 4.54
C PHE A 153 11.45 0.30 5.42
N THR A 154 10.68 1.16 4.76
CA THR A 154 9.69 2.03 5.40
C THR A 154 8.38 1.26 5.54
N SER A 155 7.72 1.39 6.69
CA SER A 155 6.42 0.75 6.94
C SER A 155 5.58 1.57 7.90
N VAL A 156 4.26 1.56 7.75
CA VAL A 156 3.35 2.18 8.73
C VAL A 156 3.10 1.20 9.88
N ALA A 157 3.34 1.68 11.11
CA ALA A 157 3.15 0.92 12.34
C ALA A 157 1.74 1.11 12.91
N ALA A 158 1.18 2.31 12.78
CA ALA A 158 -0.13 2.67 13.31
C ALA A 158 -0.73 3.87 12.59
N GLN A 159 -2.05 3.97 12.65
CA GLN A 159 -2.83 5.12 12.22
C GLN A 159 -3.85 5.46 13.31
N SER A 160 -4.06 6.76 13.51
CA SER A 160 -5.09 7.35 14.36
C SER A 160 -5.79 8.49 13.60
N ALA A 161 -6.65 9.25 14.27
CA ALA A 161 -7.42 10.32 13.63
C ALA A 161 -6.55 11.47 13.08
N ASP A 162 -5.42 11.76 13.72
CA ASP A 162 -4.52 12.87 13.37
C ASP A 162 -3.06 12.45 13.23
N THR A 163 -2.70 11.20 13.58
CA THR A 163 -1.31 10.76 13.61
C THR A 163 -1.11 9.45 12.88
N ILE A 164 -0.08 9.39 12.04
CA ILE A 164 0.42 8.17 11.38
C ILE A 164 1.84 7.90 11.86
N THR A 165 2.04 6.73 12.46
CA THR A 165 3.35 6.32 13.00
C THR A 165 4.06 5.46 11.97
N VAL A 166 5.27 5.87 11.56
CA VAL A 166 6.06 5.23 10.52
C VAL A 166 7.35 4.68 11.11
N ASN A 167 7.70 3.45 10.73
CA ASN A 167 8.94 2.78 11.07
C ASN A 167 9.89 2.81 9.87
N TYR A 168 11.10 3.29 10.12
CA TYR A 168 12.21 3.27 9.17
C TYR A 168 13.28 2.29 9.64
N ARG A 169 13.65 1.34 8.78
CA ARG A 169 14.74 0.38 9.03
C ARG A 169 15.87 0.58 8.01
N TRP A 170 17.02 0.01 8.30
CA TRP A 170 18.19 0.08 7.43
C TRP A 170 19.06 -1.18 7.58
N PRO A 171 19.78 -1.59 6.54
CA PRO A 171 20.69 -2.72 6.62
C PRO A 171 21.97 -2.30 7.37
N LEU A 172 22.50 -3.20 8.19
CA LEU A 172 23.86 -3.15 8.72
C LEU A 172 24.84 -3.84 7.77
N ALA A 173 26.14 -3.68 8.01
CA ALA A 173 27.20 -4.13 7.09
C ALA A 173 27.13 -5.62 6.72
N ASP A 174 26.70 -6.48 7.64
CA ASP A 174 26.62 -7.94 7.45
C ASP A 174 25.19 -8.43 7.14
N ASP A 175 24.23 -7.53 6.97
CA ASP A 175 22.85 -7.91 6.62
C ASP A 175 22.73 -8.32 5.16
N ALA A 176 21.86 -9.30 4.90
CA ALA A 176 21.36 -9.49 3.55
C ALA A 176 20.51 -8.27 3.16
N ASN A 177 20.62 -7.83 1.90
CA ASN A 177 19.85 -6.68 1.40
C ASN A 177 18.33 -6.82 1.62
N ALA A 178 17.79 -8.03 1.65
CA ALA A 178 16.35 -8.25 1.88
C ALA A 178 15.96 -8.39 3.37
N ASN A 179 16.91 -8.29 4.31
CA ASN A 179 16.67 -8.56 5.73
C ASN A 179 17.47 -7.62 6.64
N PRO A 180 17.07 -6.33 6.72
CA PRO A 180 17.73 -5.37 7.60
C PRO A 180 17.49 -5.71 9.08
N THR A 181 18.53 -5.54 9.90
CA THR A 181 18.47 -5.65 11.36
C THR A 181 18.56 -4.31 12.06
N GLY A 182 18.91 -3.23 11.36
CA GLY A 182 18.88 -1.86 11.87
C GLY A 182 17.46 -1.36 12.16
N GLY A 183 17.35 -0.51 13.18
CA GLY A 183 16.09 0.14 13.57
C GLY A 183 15.06 -0.78 14.25
N PRO A 184 13.76 -0.39 14.27
CA PRO A 184 13.23 0.76 13.55
C PRO A 184 13.51 2.07 14.28
N ALA A 185 13.73 3.15 13.51
CA ALA A 185 13.44 4.48 13.98
C ALA A 185 11.94 4.75 13.77
N THR A 186 11.24 5.07 14.84
CA THR A 186 9.80 5.35 14.82
C THR A 186 9.58 6.86 14.79
N ILE A 187 8.87 7.34 13.77
CA ILE A 187 8.57 8.74 13.53
C ILE A 187 7.06 8.90 13.47
N ASP A 188 6.53 9.89 14.17
CA ASP A 188 5.11 10.24 14.09
C ASP A 188 4.91 11.38 13.09
N TYR A 189 3.92 11.24 12.23
CA TYR A 189 3.48 12.27 11.30
C TYR A 189 2.09 12.74 11.74
N GLN A 190 2.04 13.95 12.28
CA GLN A 190 0.83 14.51 12.86
C GLN A 190 0.23 15.59 11.96
N TRP A 191 -1.05 15.46 11.65
CA TRP A 191 -1.87 16.50 11.05
C TRP A 191 -2.31 17.51 12.12
N ASP A 192 -1.91 18.78 11.96
CA ASP A 192 -2.25 19.86 12.91
C ASP A 192 -3.52 20.65 12.53
N GLY A 193 -4.23 20.20 11.49
CA GLY A 193 -5.35 20.93 10.88
C GLY A 193 -4.97 21.83 9.71
N THR A 194 -3.67 22.04 9.45
CA THR A 194 -3.17 22.85 8.33
C THR A 194 -2.10 22.11 7.51
N GLN A 195 -1.20 21.38 8.17
CA GLN A 195 -0.10 20.65 7.53
C GLN A 195 0.22 19.38 8.31
N VAL A 196 1.01 18.49 7.68
CA VAL A 196 1.60 17.35 8.36
C VAL A 196 2.95 17.75 8.93
N THR A 197 3.11 17.59 10.25
CA THR A 197 4.37 17.79 10.96
C THR A 197 5.03 16.46 11.28
N MET A 198 6.30 16.32 10.91
CA MET A 198 7.14 15.20 11.31
C MET A 198 7.64 15.41 12.75
N ILE A 199 7.31 14.49 13.65
CA ILE A 199 7.71 14.49 15.05
C ILE A 199 8.81 13.44 15.23
N GLY A 200 10.03 13.94 15.40
CA GLY A 200 11.23 13.12 15.48
C GLY A 200 12.25 13.53 14.42
N THR A 201 13.30 12.72 14.26
CA THR A 201 14.32 12.96 13.24
C THR A 201 14.78 11.62 12.70
N LEU A 202 14.91 11.52 11.37
CA LEU A 202 15.46 10.32 10.77
C LEU A 202 16.95 10.19 11.15
N PRO A 203 17.39 9.00 11.57
CA PRO A 203 18.79 8.78 11.85
C PRO A 203 19.60 8.80 10.54
N PRO A 204 20.90 9.19 10.57
CA PRO A 204 21.75 9.24 9.37
C PRO A 204 21.81 7.92 8.61
N GLU A 205 21.67 6.80 9.30
CA GLU A 205 21.66 5.46 8.71
C GLU A 205 20.48 5.24 7.74
N VAL A 206 19.41 6.03 7.85
CA VAL A 206 18.29 6.04 6.90
C VAL A 206 18.57 7.02 5.75
N THR A 207 19.10 8.20 6.06
CA THR A 207 19.23 9.29 5.07
C THR A 207 20.47 9.20 4.17
N GLY A 208 21.51 8.47 4.59
CA GLY A 208 22.78 8.36 3.88
C GLY A 208 23.81 9.42 4.26
#